data_AF-A0A3A3G863-F1
#
_entry.id   AF-A0A3A3G863-F1
#
_cell.length_a   1.000
_cell.length_b   1.000
_cell.length_c   1.000
_cell.angle_alpha   90.00
_cell.angle_beta   90.00
_cell.angle_gamma   90.00
#
_symmetry.space_group_name_H-M   'P 1'
#
loop_
_entity.id
_entity.type
_entity.pdbx_description
1 polymer ?
#
loop_
_entity_poly.entity_id
_entity_poly.type
_entity_poly.pdbx_seq_one_letter_code
_entity_poly.pdbx_strand_id
1 'polypeptide(L)'
;MNKLFQALNAPYPYECYSSSYKGFASVTPQATSNRLNEVLGPDGWNFNVLEKEVDLNEFCVSIFGQISIRDNQNEWIVKQNFGDALMVVQEGKSEPSTQARLDAYKKATSDCMKKCASMLGVSADVYQGLIRVVSYRNQNATYTALVKKFNLEVDCSPFKEGICILPDSYKEYYQNKGWFGIFEEDYYSVKKEMMNGQVFRTKQSTQPNRVAATDEPIFKIIDVEAYVQDGKPYYKFVMEHGGIKNELYAVGQMVERVDAMSLKDGSRVTIMSETRKGKKILKLIKLVG
;
A
#
# COMPACT_ATOMS: atom_id res chain seq x y z
N MET A 1 -8.01 -13.86 26.67
CA MET A 1 -7.65 -14.02 25.24
C MET A 1 -7.15 -15.44 25.03
N ASN A 2 -7.55 -16.13 23.96
CA ASN A 2 -7.21 -17.54 23.73
C ASN A 2 -5.68 -17.70 23.53
N LYS A 3 -5.03 -18.60 24.31
CA LYS A 3 -3.57 -18.86 24.22
C LYS A 3 -3.13 -19.28 22.81
N LEU A 4 -3.96 -20.04 22.10
CA LEU A 4 -3.69 -20.46 20.72
C LEU A 4 -3.64 -19.26 19.76
N PHE A 5 -4.63 -18.36 19.86
CA PHE A 5 -4.68 -17.15 19.04
C PHE A 5 -3.46 -16.26 19.30
N GLN A 6 -3.06 -16.09 20.57
CA GLN A 6 -1.87 -15.32 20.93
C GLN A 6 -0.60 -15.93 20.32
N ALA A 7 -0.48 -17.26 20.32
CA ALA A 7 0.66 -17.95 19.71
C ALA A 7 0.66 -17.79 18.17
N LEU A 8 -0.48 -18.00 17.51
CA LEU A 8 -0.62 -17.85 16.05
C LEU A 8 -0.36 -16.41 15.58
N ASN A 9 -0.79 -15.42 16.37
CA ASN A 9 -0.63 -14.00 16.06
C ASN A 9 0.64 -13.38 16.67
N ALA A 10 1.55 -14.18 17.24
CA ALA A 10 2.78 -13.62 17.80
C ALA A 10 3.61 -12.92 16.71
N PRO A 11 4.35 -11.85 17.05
CA PRO A 11 5.13 -11.11 16.07
C PRO A 11 6.17 -11.98 15.36
N TYR A 12 6.56 -11.59 14.15
CA TYR A 12 7.58 -12.28 13.35
C TYR A 12 8.95 -11.62 13.51
N PRO A 13 10.06 -12.30 13.15
CA PRO A 13 11.33 -11.61 12.89
C PRO A 13 11.12 -10.48 11.87
N TYR A 14 11.84 -9.37 12.02
CA TYR A 14 11.57 -8.16 11.24
C TYR A 14 11.76 -8.36 9.73
N GLU A 15 12.73 -9.18 9.34
CA GLU A 15 13.01 -9.56 7.96
C GLU A 15 11.89 -10.35 7.28
N CYS A 16 10.95 -10.89 8.05
CA CYS A 16 9.77 -11.58 7.50
C CYS A 16 8.66 -10.62 7.08
N TYR A 17 8.70 -9.36 7.53
CA TYR A 17 7.78 -8.33 7.06
C TYR A 17 8.29 -7.75 5.74
N SER A 18 7.35 -7.42 4.87
CA SER A 18 7.60 -6.78 3.58
C SER A 18 6.51 -5.77 3.30
N SER A 19 6.84 -4.73 2.53
CA SER A 19 5.85 -3.79 2.04
C SER A 19 5.57 -4.01 0.56
N SER A 20 4.31 -3.83 0.17
CA SER A 20 3.94 -3.72 -1.23
C SER A 20 4.14 -2.30 -1.75
N TYR A 21 4.28 -2.18 -3.08
CA TYR A 21 4.28 -0.88 -3.76
C TYR A 21 3.07 -0.01 -3.36
N LYS A 22 1.91 -0.62 -3.07
CA LYS A 22 0.67 0.07 -2.67
C LYS A 22 0.66 0.57 -1.21
N GLY A 23 1.70 0.30 -0.43
CA GLY A 23 1.81 0.74 0.98
C GLY A 23 1.16 -0.21 1.99
N PHE A 24 0.89 -1.46 1.61
CA PHE A 24 0.42 -2.48 2.55
C PHE A 24 1.58 -3.33 3.05
N ALA A 25 1.59 -3.63 4.35
CA ALA A 25 2.49 -4.61 4.94
C ALA A 25 2.00 -6.03 4.64
N SER A 26 2.93 -6.98 4.54
CA SER A 26 2.64 -8.40 4.44
C SER A 26 3.77 -9.22 5.04
N VAL A 27 3.49 -10.45 5.47
CA VAL A 27 4.53 -11.42 5.81
C VAL A 27 4.82 -12.37 4.66
N THR A 28 6.03 -12.93 4.63
CA THR A 28 6.41 -13.93 3.64
C THR A 28 5.58 -15.21 3.78
N PRO A 29 5.29 -15.93 2.69
CA PRO A 29 4.56 -17.20 2.76
C PRO A 29 5.26 -18.23 3.67
N GLN A 30 6.59 -18.29 3.62
CA GLN A 30 7.38 -19.18 4.47
C GLN A 30 7.21 -18.86 5.96
N ALA A 31 7.19 -17.58 6.34
CA ALA A 31 6.97 -17.18 7.73
C ALA A 31 5.58 -17.63 8.23
N THR A 32 4.54 -17.50 7.39
CA THR A 32 3.19 -18.01 7.69
C THR A 32 3.19 -19.52 7.91
N SER A 33 3.80 -20.29 7.01
CA SER A 33 3.90 -21.75 7.15
C SER A 33 4.71 -22.17 8.38
N ASN A 34 5.82 -21.46 8.67
CA ASN A 34 6.63 -21.71 9.85
C ASN A 34 5.83 -21.48 11.13
N ARG A 35 5.04 -20.41 11.21
CA ARG A 35 4.17 -20.15 12.37
C ARG A 35 3.12 -21.25 12.55
N LEU A 36 2.49 -21.69 11.47
CA LEU A 36 1.54 -22.81 11.52
C LEU A 36 2.22 -24.09 12.03
N ASN A 37 3.41 -24.42 11.52
CA ASN A 37 4.19 -25.57 11.97
C ASN A 37 4.64 -25.45 13.44
N GLU A 38 5.08 -24.27 13.88
CA GLU A 38 5.52 -24.03 15.25
C GLU A 38 4.39 -24.19 16.26
N VAL A 39 3.20 -23.68 15.92
CA VAL A 39 2.07 -23.60 16.86
C VAL A 39 1.17 -24.84 16.81
N LEU A 40 0.94 -25.40 15.61
CA LEU A 40 0.02 -26.51 15.39
C LEU A 40 0.75 -27.84 15.13
N GLY A 41 2.05 -27.81 14.83
CA GLY A 41 2.78 -28.95 14.30
C GLY A 41 2.52 -29.18 12.81
N PRO A 42 3.43 -29.89 12.10
CA PRO A 42 3.29 -30.14 10.66
C PRO A 42 2.03 -30.97 10.30
N ASP A 43 1.57 -31.84 11.20
CA ASP A 43 0.35 -32.66 11.00
C ASP A 43 -0.93 -31.97 11.49
N GLY A 44 -0.79 -30.81 12.16
CA GLY A 44 -1.90 -30.08 12.78
C GLY A 44 -2.66 -29.17 11.81
N TRP A 45 -2.19 -29.02 10.58
CA TRP A 45 -2.83 -28.20 9.56
C TRP A 45 -2.62 -28.75 8.15
N ASN A 46 -3.49 -28.34 7.23
CA ASN A 46 -3.36 -28.62 5.80
C ASN A 46 -3.91 -27.45 4.98
N PHE A 47 -3.38 -27.24 3.78
CA PHE A 47 -3.88 -26.27 2.80
C PHE A 47 -4.13 -26.95 1.45
N ASN A 48 -5.34 -26.79 0.92
CA ASN A 48 -5.75 -27.36 -0.37
C ASN A 48 -6.23 -26.25 -1.30
N VAL A 49 -5.79 -26.30 -2.55
CA VAL A 49 -6.37 -25.50 -3.64
C VAL A 49 -7.62 -26.22 -4.13
N LEU A 50 -8.77 -25.56 -4.02
CA LEU A 50 -10.06 -26.11 -4.43
C LEU A 50 -10.36 -25.78 -5.89
N GLU A 51 -10.15 -24.51 -6.27
CA GLU A 51 -10.38 -24.04 -7.63
C GLU A 51 -9.25 -23.11 -8.09
N LYS A 52 -9.05 -23.10 -9.41
CA LYS A 52 -8.08 -22.27 -10.09
C LYS A 52 -8.73 -21.64 -11.31
N GLU A 53 -8.72 -20.33 -11.37
CA GLU A 53 -9.19 -19.55 -12.50
C GLU A 53 -8.03 -18.76 -13.11
N VAL A 54 -8.02 -18.70 -14.45
CA VAL A 54 -7.01 -17.96 -15.22
C VAL A 54 -7.77 -17.07 -16.19
N ASP A 55 -7.81 -15.78 -15.89
CA ASP A 55 -8.39 -14.77 -16.77
C ASP A 55 -7.30 -14.22 -17.70
N LEU A 56 -7.39 -14.56 -18.99
CA LEU A 56 -6.46 -14.08 -20.02
C LEU A 56 -6.83 -12.70 -20.57
N ASN A 57 -8.02 -12.18 -20.28
CA ASN A 57 -8.42 -10.81 -20.64
C ASN A 57 -7.87 -9.81 -19.61
N GLU A 58 -7.95 -10.16 -18.33
CA GLU A 58 -7.41 -9.33 -17.23
C GLU A 58 -5.97 -9.68 -16.85
N PHE A 59 -5.40 -10.72 -17.48
CA PHE A 59 -4.09 -11.29 -17.12
C PHE A 59 -3.97 -11.55 -15.62
N CYS A 60 -4.98 -12.21 -15.05
CA CYS A 60 -5.08 -12.49 -13.62
C CYS A 60 -5.17 -14.01 -13.37
N VAL A 61 -4.58 -14.46 -12.27
CA VAL A 61 -4.80 -15.80 -11.71
C VAL A 61 -5.48 -15.64 -10.37
N SER A 62 -6.59 -16.36 -10.20
CA SER A 62 -7.36 -16.42 -8.96
C SER A 62 -7.38 -17.86 -8.44
N ILE A 63 -7.12 -18.01 -7.13
CA ILE A 63 -7.07 -19.28 -6.42
C ILE A 63 -8.09 -19.26 -5.31
N PHE A 64 -9.07 -20.15 -5.39
CA PHE A 64 -9.93 -20.46 -4.25
C PHE A 64 -9.32 -21.64 -3.49
N GLY A 65 -9.01 -21.42 -2.22
CA GLY A 65 -8.34 -22.42 -1.41
C GLY A 65 -8.90 -22.51 -0.01
N GLN A 66 -8.50 -23.58 0.66
CA GLN A 66 -8.99 -23.96 1.98
C GLN A 66 -7.81 -24.27 2.88
N ILE A 67 -7.79 -23.68 4.07
CA ILE A 67 -6.94 -24.14 5.16
C ILE A 67 -7.80 -24.90 6.19
N SER A 68 -7.23 -25.95 6.76
CA SER A 68 -7.87 -26.73 7.81
C SER A 68 -6.87 -26.90 8.96
N ILE A 69 -7.32 -26.71 10.20
CA ILE A 69 -6.51 -26.94 11.41
C ILE A 69 -7.26 -27.84 12.38
N ARG A 70 -6.53 -28.59 13.21
CA ARG A 70 -7.13 -29.36 14.31
C ARG A 70 -7.34 -28.47 15.52
N ASP A 71 -8.51 -28.60 16.17
CA ASP A 71 -8.76 -27.98 17.46
C ASP A 71 -8.31 -28.88 18.63
N ASN A 72 -8.59 -28.44 19.86
CA ASN A 72 -8.22 -29.18 21.08
C ASN A 72 -8.98 -30.52 21.24
N GLN A 73 -10.07 -30.72 20.49
CA GLN A 73 -10.88 -31.93 20.46
C GLN A 73 -10.53 -32.80 19.25
N ASN A 74 -9.49 -32.43 18.49
CA ASN A 74 -9.04 -33.10 17.27
C ASN A 74 -10.05 -33.02 16.10
N GLU A 75 -10.95 -32.04 16.14
CA GLU A 75 -11.89 -31.74 15.07
C GLU A 75 -11.29 -30.72 14.08
N TRP A 76 -11.70 -30.80 12.81
CA TRP A 76 -11.20 -29.91 11.77
C TRP A 76 -11.97 -28.60 11.71
N ILE A 77 -11.26 -27.49 11.97
CA ILE A 77 -11.73 -26.13 11.70
C ILE A 77 -11.28 -25.74 10.29
N VAL A 78 -12.24 -25.30 9.47
CA VAL A 78 -12.01 -24.97 8.06
C VAL A 78 -12.20 -23.47 7.80
N LYS A 79 -11.28 -22.86 7.05
CA LYS A 79 -11.41 -21.50 6.51
C LYS A 79 -11.06 -21.48 5.02
N GLN A 80 -11.81 -20.69 4.25
CA GLN A 80 -11.68 -20.59 2.81
C GLN A 80 -11.57 -19.12 2.40
N ASN A 81 -10.78 -18.86 1.36
CA ASN A 81 -10.60 -17.51 0.83
C ASN A 81 -10.01 -17.54 -0.58
N PHE A 82 -10.04 -16.39 -1.25
CA PHE A 82 -9.42 -16.17 -2.56
C PHE A 82 -8.05 -15.51 -2.42
N GLY A 83 -7.11 -15.95 -3.25
CA GLY A 83 -5.84 -15.26 -3.49
C GLY A 83 -5.69 -14.94 -4.97
N ASP A 84 -5.18 -13.74 -5.26
CA ASP A 84 -5.16 -13.21 -6.62
C ASP A 84 -3.77 -12.69 -6.99
N ALA A 85 -3.38 -12.85 -8.24
CA ALA A 85 -2.15 -12.27 -8.76
C ALA A 85 -2.25 -11.93 -10.24
N LEU A 86 -1.80 -10.72 -10.58
CA LEU A 86 -1.62 -10.30 -11.97
C LEU A 86 -0.38 -10.96 -12.57
N MET A 87 -0.49 -11.37 -13.84
CA MET A 87 0.61 -11.83 -14.67
C MET A 87 1.38 -10.63 -15.19
N VAL A 88 2.71 -10.68 -15.09
CA VAL A 88 3.57 -9.61 -15.60
C VAL A 88 3.74 -9.77 -17.11
N VAL A 89 3.28 -8.79 -17.87
CA VAL A 89 3.54 -8.68 -19.31
C VAL A 89 4.88 -7.96 -19.50
N GLN A 90 5.79 -8.58 -20.26
CA GLN A 90 7.09 -7.98 -20.55
C GLN A 90 6.94 -6.78 -21.49
N GLU A 91 7.84 -5.81 -21.36
CA GLU A 91 7.86 -4.63 -22.24
C GLU A 91 7.90 -5.05 -23.72
N GLY A 92 7.04 -4.42 -24.53
CA GLY A 92 6.90 -4.73 -25.96
C GLY A 92 6.10 -5.99 -26.29
N LYS A 93 5.54 -6.72 -25.31
CA LYS A 93 4.65 -7.86 -25.56
C LYS A 93 3.19 -7.52 -25.30
N SER A 94 2.29 -8.16 -26.04
CA SER A 94 0.84 -8.05 -25.85
C SER A 94 0.29 -9.08 -24.85
N GLU A 95 1.04 -10.16 -24.60
CA GLU A 95 0.59 -11.28 -23.76
C GLU A 95 1.66 -11.71 -22.75
N PRO A 96 1.24 -12.22 -21.58
CA PRO A 96 2.15 -12.74 -20.57
C PRO A 96 2.79 -14.04 -21.03
N SER A 97 4.08 -14.22 -20.70
CA SER A 97 4.77 -15.48 -20.94
C SER A 97 4.24 -16.62 -20.07
N THR A 98 4.52 -17.87 -20.46
CA THR A 98 4.25 -19.05 -19.63
C THR A 98 4.88 -18.93 -18.24
N GLN A 99 6.10 -18.39 -18.14
CA GLN A 99 6.76 -18.18 -16.86
C GLN A 99 5.99 -17.16 -15.99
N ALA A 100 5.55 -16.05 -16.58
CA ALA A 100 4.75 -15.04 -15.86
C ALA A 100 3.42 -15.62 -15.35
N ARG A 101 2.80 -16.54 -16.09
CA ARG A 101 1.61 -17.28 -15.64
C ARG A 101 1.91 -18.17 -14.44
N LEU A 102 3.02 -18.91 -14.46
CA LEU A 102 3.43 -19.78 -13.35
C LEU A 102 3.78 -18.97 -12.09
N ASP A 103 4.42 -17.82 -12.26
CA ASP A 103 4.76 -16.94 -11.14
C ASP A 103 3.50 -16.30 -10.53
N ALA A 104 2.55 -15.87 -11.37
CA ALA A 104 1.23 -15.42 -10.91
C ALA A 104 0.50 -16.53 -10.14
N TYR A 105 0.51 -17.76 -10.64
CA TYR A 105 -0.09 -18.91 -9.94
C TYR A 105 0.51 -19.13 -8.55
N LYS A 106 1.85 -19.15 -8.43
CA LYS A 106 2.53 -19.29 -7.13
C LYS A 106 2.17 -18.16 -6.17
N LYS A 107 2.11 -16.93 -6.68
CA LYS A 107 1.77 -15.73 -5.90
C LYS A 107 0.32 -15.76 -5.42
N ALA A 108 -0.63 -16.08 -6.30
CA ALA A 108 -2.05 -16.22 -5.96
C ALA A 108 -2.28 -17.33 -4.93
N THR A 109 -1.61 -18.48 -5.10
CA THR A 109 -1.68 -19.60 -4.14
C THR A 109 -1.16 -19.18 -2.76
N SER A 110 -0.01 -18.50 -2.72
CA SER A 110 0.56 -17.99 -1.47
C SER A 110 -0.31 -16.93 -0.81
N ASP A 111 -0.89 -16.02 -1.59
CA ASP A 111 -1.82 -15.01 -1.08
C ASP A 111 -3.09 -15.65 -0.48
N CYS A 112 -3.65 -16.64 -1.17
CA CYS A 112 -4.80 -17.42 -0.70
C CYS A 112 -4.49 -18.09 0.64
N MET A 113 -3.38 -18.83 0.73
CA MET A 113 -2.95 -19.50 1.96
C MET A 113 -2.81 -18.50 3.12
N LYS A 114 -2.15 -17.36 2.90
CA LYS A 114 -1.96 -16.35 3.95
C LYS A 114 -3.28 -15.73 4.40
N LYS A 115 -4.18 -15.41 3.47
CA LYS A 115 -5.53 -14.90 3.81
C LYS A 115 -6.34 -15.92 4.60
N CYS A 116 -6.35 -17.19 4.19
CA CYS A 116 -6.98 -18.27 4.94
C CYS A 116 -6.41 -18.40 6.36
N ALA A 117 -5.07 -18.40 6.50
CA ALA A 117 -4.40 -18.48 7.79
C ALA A 117 -4.70 -17.27 8.70
N SER A 118 -4.87 -16.07 8.12
CA SER A 118 -5.23 -14.87 8.89
C SER A 118 -6.59 -14.98 9.58
N MET A 119 -7.55 -15.70 8.97
CA MET A 119 -8.85 -15.96 9.58
C MET A 119 -8.78 -16.91 10.79
N LEU A 120 -7.65 -17.60 10.97
CA LEU A 120 -7.33 -18.43 12.14
C LEU A 120 -6.49 -17.66 13.19
N GLY A 121 -6.06 -16.44 12.87
CA GLY A 121 -5.24 -15.60 13.74
C GLY A 121 -3.78 -15.47 13.31
N VAL A 122 -3.34 -16.15 12.25
CA VAL A 122 -1.94 -16.06 11.79
C VAL A 122 -1.70 -14.72 11.10
N SER A 123 -0.83 -13.88 11.68
CA SER A 123 -0.57 -12.51 11.17
C SER A 123 -1.84 -11.64 11.07
N ALA A 124 -2.84 -11.88 11.91
CA ALA A 124 -4.08 -11.11 11.89
C ALA A 124 -3.83 -9.60 12.11
N ASP A 125 -2.82 -9.25 12.91
CA ASP A 125 -2.32 -7.88 13.10
C ASP A 125 -1.96 -7.16 11.79
N VAL A 126 -1.30 -7.87 10.87
CA VAL A 126 -0.92 -7.35 9.55
C VAL A 126 -2.17 -7.07 8.71
N TYR A 127 -3.13 -8.00 8.70
CA TYR A 127 -4.38 -7.86 7.95
C TYR A 127 -5.35 -6.84 8.58
N GLN A 128 -5.23 -6.56 9.88
CA GLN A 128 -5.92 -5.47 10.58
C GLN A 128 -5.30 -4.09 10.30
N GLY A 129 -4.16 -4.03 9.61
CA GLY A 129 -3.49 -2.77 9.29
C GLY A 129 -2.75 -2.13 10.47
N LEU A 130 -2.38 -2.93 11.48
CA LEU A 130 -1.62 -2.43 12.63
C LEU A 130 -0.16 -2.12 12.29
N ILE A 131 0.37 -2.69 11.21
CA ILE A 131 1.72 -2.42 10.72
C ILE A 131 1.68 -1.26 9.74
N ARG A 132 2.31 -0.14 10.10
CA ARG A 132 2.42 1.03 9.22
C ARG A 132 3.51 0.80 8.18
N VAL A 133 3.31 1.27 6.95
CA VAL A 133 4.36 1.29 5.93
C VAL A 133 4.76 2.72 5.62
N VAL A 134 6.06 3.02 5.73
CA VAL A 134 6.66 4.24 5.19
C VAL A 134 7.19 3.92 3.81
N SER A 135 6.47 4.34 2.77
CA SER A 135 6.85 4.05 1.38
C SER A 135 8.06 4.87 0.93
N TYR A 136 8.89 4.26 0.07
CA TYR A 136 9.96 4.95 -0.67
C TYR A 136 9.43 5.98 -1.70
N ARG A 137 8.14 5.89 -2.08
CA ARG A 137 7.54 6.74 -3.12
C ARG A 137 7.78 8.23 -2.87
N ASN A 138 7.98 8.95 -3.98
CA ASN A 138 8.19 10.40 -4.00
C ASN A 138 9.35 10.88 -3.13
N GLN A 139 10.42 10.07 -3.01
CA GLN A 139 11.60 10.38 -2.21
C GLN A 139 11.23 10.80 -0.79
N ASN A 140 10.37 9.99 -0.15
CA ASN A 140 9.85 10.31 1.16
C ASN A 140 11.01 10.60 2.14
N ALA A 141 11.07 11.83 2.65
CA ALA A 141 12.15 12.26 3.50
C ALA A 141 12.20 11.45 4.81
N THR A 142 11.05 11.00 5.32
CA THR A 142 10.98 10.11 6.48
C THR A 142 11.54 8.73 6.18
N TYR A 143 11.26 8.17 4.99
CA TYR A 143 11.87 6.90 4.55
C TYR A 143 13.40 7.03 4.55
N THR A 144 13.92 8.07 3.89
CA THR A 144 15.37 8.30 3.78
C THR A 144 16.03 8.48 5.15
N ALA A 145 15.37 9.20 6.06
CA ALA A 145 15.86 9.39 7.42
C ALA A 145 15.88 8.08 8.22
N LEU A 146 14.86 7.22 8.07
CA LEU A 146 14.83 5.90 8.68
C LEU A 146 15.92 4.98 8.13
N VAL A 147 16.08 4.91 6.81
CA VAL A 147 17.17 4.15 6.17
C VAL A 147 18.52 4.54 6.76
N LYS A 148 18.79 5.84 6.86
CA LYS A 148 20.05 6.36 7.41
C LYS A 148 20.19 6.03 8.91
N LYS A 149 19.15 6.24 9.71
CA LYS A 149 19.17 6.02 11.16
C LYS A 149 19.44 4.55 11.52
N PHE A 150 18.86 3.64 10.75
CA PHE A 150 18.93 2.20 11.00
C PHE A 150 19.93 1.47 10.10
N ASN A 151 20.70 2.19 9.28
CA ASN A 151 21.68 1.65 8.34
C ASN A 151 21.10 0.50 7.47
N LEU A 152 19.92 0.74 6.89
CA LEU A 152 19.19 -0.28 6.13
C LEU A 152 19.74 -0.42 4.70
N GLU A 153 19.87 -1.65 4.23
CA GLU A 153 20.20 -1.96 2.84
C GLU A 153 18.95 -1.85 1.96
N VAL A 154 18.85 -0.80 1.14
CA VAL A 154 17.62 -0.47 0.39
C VAL A 154 17.44 -1.24 -0.92
N ASP A 155 18.52 -1.81 -1.46
CA ASP A 155 18.49 -2.50 -2.75
C ASP A 155 17.99 -3.95 -2.66
N CYS A 156 17.79 -4.45 -1.44
CA CYS A 156 17.29 -5.79 -1.17
C CYS A 156 15.89 -5.78 -0.53
N SER A 157 15.15 -6.87 -0.74
CA SER A 157 13.97 -7.17 0.08
C SER A 157 14.44 -7.33 1.53
N PRO A 158 13.76 -6.73 2.53
CA PRO A 158 12.38 -6.25 2.49
C PRO A 158 12.17 -4.74 2.25
N PHE A 159 13.23 -3.93 2.14
CA PHE A 159 13.13 -2.46 2.22
C PHE A 159 12.89 -1.74 0.89
N LYS A 160 13.01 -2.46 -0.22
CA LYS A 160 12.90 -1.94 -1.59
C LYS A 160 11.66 -1.07 -1.85
N GLU A 161 10.51 -1.45 -1.32
CA GLU A 161 9.23 -0.76 -1.59
C GLU A 161 8.79 0.17 -0.44
N GLY A 162 9.41 0.03 0.73
CA GLY A 162 9.00 0.70 1.96
C GLY A 162 9.56 0.03 3.21
N ILE A 163 9.41 0.71 4.35
CA ILE A 163 9.82 0.24 5.68
C ILE A 163 8.56 -0.03 6.50
N CYS A 164 8.45 -1.24 7.04
CA CYS A 164 7.40 -1.60 8.00
C CYS A 164 7.73 -1.02 9.38
N ILE A 165 6.78 -0.29 9.97
CA ILE A 165 6.85 0.26 11.32
C ILE A 165 5.92 -0.56 12.20
N LEU A 166 6.49 -1.21 13.19
CA LEU A 166 5.79 -2.12 14.09
C LEU A 166 5.13 -1.36 15.25
N PRO A 167 4.01 -1.87 15.80
CA PRO A 167 3.42 -1.35 17.03
C PRO A 167 4.41 -1.39 18.19
N ASP A 168 4.42 -0.37 19.04
CA ASP A 168 5.28 -0.34 20.24
C ASP A 168 4.94 -1.48 21.22
N SER A 169 3.73 -2.04 21.16
CA SER A 169 3.34 -3.22 21.94
C SER A 169 4.17 -4.47 21.61
N TYR A 170 4.93 -4.49 20.51
CA TYR A 170 5.79 -5.61 20.14
C TYR A 170 7.19 -5.52 20.76
N LYS A 171 7.58 -4.38 21.33
CA LYS A 171 8.93 -4.13 21.83
C LYS A 171 9.39 -5.16 22.86
N GLU A 172 8.58 -5.43 23.88
CA GLU A 172 8.93 -6.41 24.92
C GLU A 172 9.16 -7.81 24.33
N TYR A 173 8.30 -8.22 23.38
CA TYR A 173 8.45 -9.50 22.68
C TYR A 173 9.76 -9.55 21.88
N TYR A 174 10.08 -8.49 21.14
CA TYR A 174 11.31 -8.40 20.34
C TYR A 174 12.56 -8.40 21.22
N GLN A 175 12.54 -7.64 22.33
CA GLN A 175 13.63 -7.62 23.30
C GLN A 175 13.88 -9.01 23.89
N ASN A 176 12.82 -9.72 24.29
CA ASN A 176 12.92 -11.08 24.82
C ASN A 176 13.45 -12.09 23.80
N LYS A 177 13.22 -11.85 22.50
CA LYS A 177 13.72 -12.69 21.41
C LYS A 177 15.11 -12.27 20.89
N GLY A 178 15.63 -11.12 21.31
CA GLY A 178 16.85 -10.53 20.75
C GLY A 178 16.69 -10.13 19.28
N TRP A 179 15.48 -9.80 18.85
CA TRP A 179 15.21 -9.41 17.46
C TRP A 179 15.33 -7.91 17.26
N PHE A 180 15.84 -7.52 16.10
CA PHE A 180 15.80 -6.14 15.62
C PHE A 180 14.39 -5.80 15.13
N GLY A 181 13.94 -4.56 15.32
CA GLY A 181 12.70 -4.04 14.76
C GLY A 181 12.69 -2.52 14.74
N ILE A 182 11.87 -1.92 13.87
CA ILE A 182 11.63 -0.47 13.82
C ILE A 182 10.20 -0.22 14.27
N PHE A 183 10.02 0.57 15.32
CA PHE A 183 8.74 0.73 16.00
C PHE A 183 8.14 2.13 15.82
N GLU A 184 6.90 2.33 16.28
CA GLU A 184 6.21 3.62 16.17
C GLU A 184 6.98 4.76 16.84
N GLU A 185 7.55 4.53 18.03
CA GLU A 185 8.38 5.53 18.71
C GLU A 185 9.59 5.96 17.86
N ASP A 186 10.25 5.03 17.17
CA ASP A 186 11.39 5.33 16.30
C ASP A 186 10.98 6.26 15.15
N TYR A 187 9.86 5.95 14.54
CA TYR A 187 9.25 6.74 13.47
C TYR A 187 8.90 8.16 13.95
N TYR A 188 8.28 8.29 15.13
CA TYR A 188 7.93 9.61 15.67
C TYR A 188 9.16 10.41 16.12
N SER A 189 10.19 9.74 16.66
CA SER A 189 11.49 10.37 16.99
C SER A 189 12.11 10.98 15.73
N VAL A 190 12.20 10.20 14.65
CA VAL A 190 12.75 10.69 13.37
C VAL A 190 11.94 11.86 12.83
N LYS A 191 10.60 11.80 12.87
CA LYS A 191 9.77 12.92 12.43
C LYS A 191 10.00 14.18 13.26
N LYS A 192 10.11 14.05 14.59
CA LYS A 192 10.38 15.17 15.49
C LYS A 192 11.74 15.81 15.23
N GLU A 193 12.78 15.00 15.04
CA GLU A 193 14.12 15.45 14.67
C GLU A 193 14.12 16.22 13.35
N MET A 194 13.39 15.73 12.33
CA MET A 194 13.25 16.40 11.04
C MET A 194 12.55 17.76 11.16
N MET A 195 11.48 17.85 11.95
CA MET A 195 10.77 19.10 12.20
C MET A 195 11.65 20.11 12.93
N ASN A 196 12.37 19.67 13.97
CA ASN A 196 13.26 20.55 14.74
C ASN A 196 14.48 21.00 13.91
N GLY A 197 15.02 20.14 13.04
CA GLY A 197 16.11 20.47 12.13
C GLY A 197 15.72 21.48 11.04
N GLN A 198 14.44 21.57 10.67
CA GLN A 198 13.93 22.62 9.78
C GLN A 198 13.81 23.99 10.50
N VAL A 199 13.53 24.01 11.80
CA VAL A 199 13.44 25.26 12.60
C VAL A 199 14.80 25.92 12.81
N PHE A 200 15.91 25.17 12.81
CA PHE A 200 17.27 25.74 12.91
C PHE A 200 17.89 26.19 11.57
N ARG A 201 17.19 26.05 10.45
CA ARG A 201 17.57 26.62 9.14
C ARG A 201 16.88 27.94 8.83
N THR A 202 16.35 28.65 9.83
CA THR A 202 16.00 30.07 9.66
C THR A 202 17.26 30.91 9.82
N LYS A 203 17.96 31.15 8.71
CA LYS A 203 19.04 32.13 8.63
C LYS A 203 18.54 33.50 9.13
N GLN A 204 19.42 34.16 9.88
CA GLN A 204 19.31 35.56 10.27
C GLN A 204 18.87 36.47 9.12
N SER A 205 18.09 37.45 9.52
CA SER A 205 17.44 38.48 8.74
C SER A 205 18.35 39.24 7.78
N THR A 206 17.88 39.35 6.54
CA THR A 206 17.72 40.65 5.88
C THR A 206 16.53 40.51 4.92
N GLN A 207 15.42 41.16 5.27
CA GLN A 207 14.18 41.22 4.50
C GLN A 207 14.31 42.24 3.33
N PRO A 208 13.40 42.30 2.33
CA PRO A 208 12.00 41.88 2.42
C PRO A 208 11.38 41.10 1.24
N ASN A 209 10.22 40.55 1.56
CA ASN A 209 9.13 40.04 0.70
C ASN A 209 9.36 38.75 -0.08
N ARG A 210 9.02 37.61 0.54
CA ARG A 210 8.39 36.50 -0.18
C ARG A 210 7.24 35.86 0.62
N VAL A 211 6.11 35.82 -0.06
CA VAL A 211 4.84 35.17 0.26
C VAL A 211 5.07 33.67 0.47
N ALA A 212 4.40 33.09 1.46
CA ALA A 212 4.44 31.66 1.77
C ALA A 212 3.99 30.82 0.57
N ALA A 213 4.89 30.00 0.02
CA ALA A 213 4.56 29.02 -1.01
C ALA A 213 4.21 27.69 -0.33
N THR A 214 2.96 27.26 -0.47
CA THR A 214 2.54 25.89 -0.20
C THR A 214 3.02 25.01 -1.35
N ASP A 215 3.73 23.91 -1.06
CA ASP A 215 4.23 22.89 -2.00
C ASP A 215 3.09 22.04 -2.63
N GLU A 216 1.97 22.67 -2.99
CA GLU A 216 0.90 22.03 -3.74
C GLU A 216 1.27 22.02 -5.23
N PRO A 217 1.25 20.86 -5.92
CA PRO A 217 1.57 20.79 -7.34
C PRO A 217 0.61 21.66 -8.15
N ILE A 218 1.17 22.59 -8.94
CA ILE A 218 0.41 23.54 -9.76
C ILE A 218 0.22 22.95 -11.15
N PHE A 219 -1.04 22.70 -11.50
CA PHE A 219 -1.43 22.19 -12.81
C PHE A 219 -1.83 23.35 -13.72
N LYS A 220 -1.49 23.25 -15.00
CA LYS A 220 -2.00 24.16 -16.03
C LYS A 220 -3.16 23.49 -16.74
N ILE A 221 -4.33 24.13 -16.76
CA ILE A 221 -5.45 23.67 -17.57
C ILE A 221 -5.12 23.96 -19.03
N ILE A 222 -5.15 22.92 -19.86
CA ILE A 222 -4.99 23.02 -21.31
C ILE A 222 -6.36 23.09 -21.97
N ASP A 223 -7.30 22.28 -21.49
CA ASP A 223 -8.61 22.15 -22.11
C ASP A 223 -9.68 21.74 -21.09
N VAL A 224 -10.90 22.21 -21.32
CA VAL A 224 -12.09 21.90 -20.52
C VAL A 224 -13.27 21.69 -21.45
N GLU A 225 -13.77 20.46 -21.46
CA GLU A 225 -14.89 20.06 -22.31
C GLU A 225 -16.10 19.67 -21.44
N ALA A 226 -17.27 20.19 -21.79
CA ALA A 226 -18.54 19.89 -21.13
C ALA A 226 -19.24 18.71 -21.81
N TYR A 227 -19.73 17.77 -21.01
CA TYR A 227 -20.43 16.59 -21.50
C TYR A 227 -21.71 16.31 -20.69
N VAL A 228 -22.64 15.59 -21.29
CA VAL A 228 -23.84 15.05 -20.61
C VAL A 228 -23.90 13.55 -20.86
N GLN A 229 -23.95 12.76 -19.78
CA GLN A 229 -24.14 11.32 -19.85
C GLN A 229 -25.25 10.91 -18.88
N ASP A 230 -26.22 10.14 -19.36
CA ASP A 230 -27.39 9.70 -18.59
C ASP A 230 -28.15 10.87 -17.91
N GLY A 231 -28.25 11.99 -18.62
CA GLY A 231 -28.89 13.22 -18.13
C GLY A 231 -28.11 13.96 -17.03
N LYS A 232 -26.87 13.55 -16.72
CA LYS A 232 -26.01 14.18 -15.71
C LYS A 232 -24.84 14.90 -16.38
N PRO A 233 -24.63 16.20 -16.10
CA PRO A 233 -23.50 16.93 -16.64
C PRO A 233 -22.19 16.50 -15.97
N TYR A 234 -21.10 16.54 -16.73
CA TYR A 234 -19.74 16.41 -16.21
C TYR A 234 -18.74 17.20 -17.06
N TYR A 235 -17.61 17.55 -16.47
CA TYR A 235 -16.49 18.17 -17.18
C TYR A 235 -15.34 17.18 -17.35
N LYS A 236 -14.70 17.20 -18.51
CA LYS A 236 -13.40 16.56 -18.76
C LYS A 236 -12.33 17.65 -18.85
N PHE A 237 -11.29 17.53 -18.03
CA PHE A 237 -10.14 18.42 -18.05
C PHE A 237 -8.96 17.70 -18.68
N VAL A 238 -8.25 18.40 -19.54
CA VAL A 238 -6.88 18.05 -19.92
C VAL A 238 -5.96 19.03 -19.21
N MET A 239 -5.08 18.52 -18.36
CA MET A 239 -4.16 19.34 -17.58
C MET A 239 -2.72 18.91 -17.79
N GLU A 240 -1.81 19.87 -17.72
CA GLU A 240 -0.37 19.64 -17.79
C GLU A 240 0.29 19.85 -16.43
N HIS A 241 1.17 18.92 -16.07
CA HIS A 241 2.10 19.09 -14.97
C HIS A 241 3.45 18.49 -15.34
N GLY A 242 4.50 19.30 -15.37
CA GLY A 242 5.85 18.86 -15.76
C GLY A 242 5.92 18.28 -17.17
N GLY A 243 5.15 18.83 -18.13
CA GLY A 243 5.10 18.34 -19.52
C GLY A 243 4.25 17.09 -19.74
N ILE A 244 3.67 16.51 -18.69
CA ILE A 244 2.81 15.32 -18.79
C ILE A 244 1.34 15.74 -18.78
N LYS A 245 0.61 15.35 -19.83
CA LYS A 245 -0.84 15.57 -19.93
C LYS A 245 -1.60 14.50 -19.14
N ASN A 246 -2.58 14.95 -18.37
CA ASN A 246 -3.45 14.09 -17.56
C ASN A 246 -4.91 14.46 -17.82
N GLU A 247 -5.76 13.42 -17.90
CA GLU A 247 -7.21 13.60 -17.95
C GLU A 247 -7.81 13.50 -16.54
N LEU A 248 -8.75 14.39 -16.25
CA LEU A 248 -9.50 14.42 -15.00
C LEU A 248 -10.96 14.72 -15.26
N TYR A 249 -11.86 14.17 -14.42
CA TYR A 249 -13.29 14.36 -14.57
C TYR A 249 -13.90 15.04 -13.34
N ALA A 250 -14.66 16.12 -13.52
CA ALA A 250 -15.51 16.68 -12.47
C ALA A 250 -16.96 16.20 -12.67
N VAL A 251 -17.54 15.63 -11.63
CA VAL A 251 -18.90 15.07 -11.63
C VAL A 251 -19.67 15.56 -10.42
N GLY A 252 -21.00 15.62 -10.50
CA GLY A 252 -21.86 16.03 -9.40
C GLY A 252 -21.57 17.45 -8.91
N GLN A 253 -21.45 17.66 -7.59
CA GLN A 253 -21.20 18.97 -6.97
C GLN A 253 -19.92 19.66 -7.46
N MET A 254 -18.96 18.91 -8.02
CA MET A 254 -17.75 19.51 -8.58
C MET A 254 -17.99 20.24 -9.90
N VAL A 255 -19.07 19.94 -10.62
CA VAL A 255 -19.46 20.64 -11.86
C VAL A 255 -19.82 22.09 -11.53
N GLU A 256 -20.72 22.29 -10.57
CA GLU A 256 -21.15 23.61 -10.11
C GLU A 256 -19.96 24.45 -9.60
N ARG A 257 -19.02 23.81 -8.91
CA ARG A 257 -17.81 24.47 -8.40
C ARG A 257 -16.87 24.90 -9.52
N VAL A 258 -16.75 24.11 -10.58
CA VAL A 258 -15.97 24.45 -11.77
C VAL A 258 -16.61 25.62 -12.52
N ASP A 259 -17.92 25.60 -12.69
CA ASP A 259 -18.68 26.69 -13.33
C ASP A 259 -18.45 28.02 -12.63
N ALA A 260 -18.51 28.01 -11.29
CA ALA A 260 -18.28 29.19 -10.46
C ALA A 260 -16.85 29.76 -10.58
N MET A 261 -15.86 28.96 -11.01
CA MET A 261 -14.45 29.38 -11.06
C MET A 261 -14.05 30.05 -12.38
N SER A 262 -14.90 30.05 -13.41
CA SER A 262 -14.63 30.71 -14.71
C SER A 262 -13.25 30.34 -15.29
N LEU A 263 -12.90 29.05 -15.23
CA LEU A 263 -11.59 28.54 -15.66
C LEU A 263 -11.39 28.78 -17.17
N LYS A 264 -10.22 29.28 -17.54
CA LYS A 264 -9.79 29.49 -18.94
C LYS A 264 -8.56 28.65 -19.26
N ASP A 265 -8.28 28.43 -20.55
CA ASP A 265 -6.99 27.87 -20.97
C ASP A 265 -5.83 28.67 -20.37
N GLY A 266 -4.86 27.97 -19.81
CA GLY A 266 -3.73 28.52 -19.10
C GLY A 266 -3.96 28.82 -17.62
N SER A 267 -5.17 28.62 -17.09
CA SER A 267 -5.44 28.77 -15.65
C SER A 267 -4.56 27.82 -14.84
N ARG A 268 -3.94 28.35 -13.79
CA ARG A 268 -3.11 27.59 -12.86
C ARG A 268 -3.96 27.18 -11.67
N VAL A 269 -3.97 25.89 -11.36
CA VAL A 269 -4.82 25.35 -10.30
C VAL A 269 -4.07 24.34 -9.46
N THR A 270 -4.39 24.27 -8.17
CA THR A 270 -4.13 23.07 -7.37
C THR A 270 -5.35 22.17 -7.46
N ILE A 271 -5.12 20.87 -7.64
CA ILE A 271 -6.16 19.87 -7.61
C ILE A 271 -5.87 18.73 -6.61
N MET A 272 -6.94 18.13 -6.10
CA MET A 272 -6.91 16.79 -5.52
C MET A 272 -7.84 15.89 -6.33
N SER A 273 -7.42 14.66 -6.57
CA SER A 273 -8.19 13.66 -7.31
C SER A 273 -8.15 12.30 -6.64
N GLU A 274 -9.15 11.46 -6.91
CA GLU A 274 -9.15 10.04 -6.57
C GLU A 274 -9.44 9.19 -7.81
N THR A 275 -9.01 7.92 -7.83
CA THR A 275 -9.34 7.01 -8.93
C THR A 275 -10.61 6.21 -8.63
N ARG A 276 -11.61 6.26 -9.52
CA ARG A 276 -12.81 5.41 -9.48
C ARG A 276 -13.05 4.78 -10.83
N LYS A 277 -13.25 3.46 -10.87
CA LYS A 277 -13.50 2.69 -12.11
C LYS A 277 -12.48 3.01 -13.22
N GLY A 278 -11.20 3.13 -12.86
CA GLY A 278 -10.11 3.46 -13.80
C GLY A 278 -10.00 4.93 -14.21
N LYS A 279 -10.92 5.82 -13.81
CA LYS A 279 -10.90 7.24 -14.14
C LYS A 279 -10.46 8.08 -12.94
N LYS A 280 -9.68 9.16 -13.17
CA LYS A 280 -9.34 10.14 -12.12
C LYS A 280 -10.49 11.13 -11.97
N ILE A 281 -11.08 11.20 -10.78
CA ILE A 281 -12.21 12.05 -10.44
C ILE A 281 -11.75 13.20 -9.56
N LEU A 282 -12.14 14.42 -9.90
CA LEU A 282 -11.83 15.64 -9.17
C LEU A 282 -12.51 15.64 -7.79
N LYS A 283 -11.74 15.97 -6.75
CA LYS A 283 -12.21 16.14 -5.37
C LYS A 283 -12.16 17.58 -4.89
N LEU A 284 -11.12 18.29 -5.30
CA LEU A 284 -10.86 19.65 -4.89
C LEU A 284 -10.14 20.35 -6.01
N ILE A 285 -10.54 21.59 -6.31
CA ILE A 285 -9.85 22.49 -7.22
C ILE A 285 -9.76 23.86 -6.55
N LYS A 286 -8.61 24.51 -6.68
CA LYS A 286 -8.34 25.86 -6.19
C LYS A 286 -7.55 26.61 -7.27
N LEU A 287 -7.96 27.84 -7.55
CA LEU A 287 -7.21 28.71 -8.45
C LEU A 287 -5.93 29.17 -7.74
N VAL A 288 -4.82 29.13 -8.45
CA VAL A 288 -3.55 29.73 -8.02
C VAL A 288 -3.44 31.07 -8.74
N GLY A 289 -3.55 32.16 -7.97
CA GLY A 289 -3.40 33.53 -8.47
C GLY A 289 -1.99 33.84 -8.94
#